data_AF-A0A2N1QNI1-F1
#
_entry.id   AF-A0A2N1QNI1-F1
#
_cell.length_a   1.000
_cell.length_b   1.000
_cell.length_c   1.000
_cell.angle_alpha   90.00
_cell.angle_beta   90.00
_cell.angle_gamma   90.00
#
_symmetry.space_group_name_H-M   'P 1'
#
loop_
_entity.id
_entity.type
_entity.pdbx_description
1 polymer ?
#
loop_
_entity_poly.entity_id
_entity_poly.type
_entity_poly.pdbx_seq_one_letter_code
_entity_poly.pdbx_strand_id
1 'polypeptide(L)'
;MNTETFRQRSLLKFKEIVEKETEGRVAVEIYPSGQLGTEMETLEAVKLGSVEGFRSGGFEEAEPLLEIYSMPFLFTNVEGIHNITRGPLGEEIAKSAETAG
;
A
#
# COMPACT_ATOMS: atom_id res chain seq x y z
N MET A 1 17.38 -3.62 -14.48
CA MET A 1 16.05 -3.28 -13.96
C MET A 1 16.11 -1.84 -13.49
N ASN A 2 15.28 -0.94 -14.03
CA ASN A 2 15.44 0.49 -13.78
C ASN A 2 14.84 0.84 -12.41
N THR A 3 15.68 1.07 -11.40
CA THR A 3 15.31 1.48 -10.04
C THR A 3 14.61 2.85 -9.98
N GLU A 4 14.33 3.46 -11.13
CA GLU A 4 13.83 4.82 -11.29
C GLU A 4 12.31 4.97 -11.13
N THR A 5 11.53 3.88 -11.13
CA THR A 5 10.07 4.02 -10.95
C THR A 5 9.75 4.46 -9.52
N PHE A 6 8.78 5.38 -9.37
CA PHE A 6 8.36 5.88 -8.06
C PHE A 6 7.92 4.76 -7.10
N ARG A 7 7.23 3.73 -7.63
CA ARG A 7 6.79 2.56 -6.85
C ARG A 7 7.97 1.74 -6.31
N GLN A 8 8.99 1.51 -7.13
CA GLN A 8 10.17 0.76 -6.69
C GLN A 8 10.97 1.55 -5.65
N ARG A 9 11.13 2.86 -5.85
CA ARG A 9 11.82 3.73 -4.87
C ARG A 9 11.12 3.75 -3.51
N SER A 10 9.78 3.75 -3.48
CA SER A 10 9.05 3.69 -2.20
C SER A 10 9.27 2.38 -1.46
N LEU A 11 9.29 1.24 -2.18
CA LEU A 11 9.54 -0.08 -1.58
C LEU A 11 10.98 -0.23 -1.07
N LEU A 12 11.97 0.29 -1.81
CA LEU A 12 13.35 0.33 -1.35
C LEU A 12 13.50 1.16 -0.07
N LYS A 13 12.78 2.29 0.04
CA LYS A 13 12.78 3.09 1.27
C LYS A 13 12.09 2.37 2.43
N PHE A 14 10.99 1.66 2.16
CA PHE A 14 10.32 0.82 3.15
C PHE A 14 11.27 -0.27 3.69
N LYS A 15 11.96 -0.99 2.81
CA LYS A 15 13.00 -1.97 3.19
C LYS A 15 14.05 -1.36 4.11
N GLU A 16 14.64 -0.22 3.71
CA GLU A 16 15.66 0.48 4.50
C GLU A 16 15.15 0.83 5.92
N ILE A 17 13.93 1.38 6.02
CA ILE A 17 13.35 1.77 7.31
C ILE A 17 13.08 0.54 8.17
N VAL A 18 12.41 -0.49 7.65
CA VAL A 18 12.05 -1.68 8.43
C VAL A 18 13.29 -2.40 8.91
N GLU A 19 14.27 -2.66 8.04
CA GLU A 19 15.49 -3.36 8.42
C GLU A 19 16.30 -2.58 9.46
N LYS A 20 16.33 -1.24 9.35
CA LYS A 20 17.01 -0.39 10.32
C LYS A 20 16.30 -0.36 11.67
N GLU A 21 15.00 -0.06 11.70
CA GLU A 21 14.23 0.10 12.94
C GLU A 21 14.03 -1.24 13.68
N THR A 22 14.11 -2.35 12.95
CA THR A 22 14.06 -3.69 13.54
C THR A 22 15.44 -4.26 13.86
N GLU A 23 16.52 -3.49 13.66
CA GLU A 23 17.91 -3.93 13.86
C GLU A 23 18.22 -5.24 13.11
N GLY A 24 17.67 -5.39 11.91
CA GLY A 24 17.81 -6.57 11.06
C GLY A 24 16.97 -7.78 11.47
N ARG A 25 16.11 -7.68 12.50
CA ARG A 25 15.19 -8.78 12.88
C ARG A 25 14.14 -9.07 11.80
N VAL A 26 13.77 -8.07 11.00
CA VAL A 26 12.86 -8.23 9.87
C VAL A 26 13.62 -7.92 8.59
N ALA A 27 13.72 -8.89 7.69
CA ALA A 27 14.24 -8.72 6.34
C ALA A 27 13.09 -8.45 5.36
N VAL A 28 13.24 -7.44 4.50
CA VAL A 28 12.23 -7.11 3.49
C VAL A 28 12.73 -7.53 2.11
N GLU A 29 12.05 -8.49 1.50
CA GLU A 29 12.30 -8.93 0.12
C GLU A 29 11.33 -8.24 -0.84
N ILE A 30 11.85 -7.73 -1.96
CA ILE A 30 11.07 -6.96 -2.93
C ILE A 30 10.99 -7.75 -4.24
N TYR A 31 9.76 -8.02 -4.68
CA TYR A 31 9.44 -8.78 -5.89
C TYR A 31 8.80 -7.87 -6.95
N PRO A 32 9.60 -7.20 -7.80
CA PRO A 32 9.11 -6.27 -8.82
C PRO A 32 8.53 -6.98 -10.04
N SER A 33 7.91 -6.20 -10.93
CA SER A 33 7.47 -6.66 -12.27
C SER A 33 6.50 -7.86 -12.27
N GLY A 34 5.64 -7.97 -11.25
CA GLY A 34 4.63 -9.02 -11.18
C GLY A 34 5.19 -10.42 -10.92
N GLN A 35 6.36 -10.52 -10.30
CA GLN A 35 7.00 -11.82 -9.98
C GLN A 35 6.15 -12.73 -9.08
N LEU A 36 5.30 -12.15 -8.23
CA LEU A 36 4.36 -12.87 -7.36
C LEU A 36 2.96 -13.03 -7.98
N GLY A 37 2.80 -12.66 -9.26
CA GLY A 37 1.53 -12.66 -9.97
C GLY A 37 1.00 -11.25 -10.26
N THR A 38 -0.26 -11.21 -10.64
CA THR A 38 -1.03 -9.97 -10.85
C THR A 38 -1.33 -9.27 -9.51
N GLU A 39 -1.80 -8.03 -9.59
CA GLU A 39 -2.16 -7.23 -8.41
C GLU A 39 -3.26 -7.90 -7.57
N MET A 40 -4.29 -8.47 -8.23
CA MET A 40 -5.36 -9.22 -7.56
C MET A 40 -4.86 -10.53 -6.93
N GLU A 41 -4.03 -11.31 -7.63
CA GLU A 41 -3.46 -12.54 -7.06
C GLU A 41 -2.57 -12.25 -5.84
N THR A 42 -1.83 -11.13 -5.88
CA THR A 42 -0.98 -10.72 -4.75
C THR A 42 -1.83 -10.23 -3.57
N LEU A 43 -2.92 -9.51 -3.81
CA LEU A 43 -3.87 -9.11 -2.77
C LEU A 43 -4.45 -10.34 -2.06
N GLU A 44 -4.88 -11.35 -2.81
CA GLU A 44 -5.39 -12.60 -2.24
C GLU A 44 -4.30 -13.36 -1.47
N ALA A 45 -3.05 -13.37 -1.96
CA ALA A 45 -1.92 -13.93 -1.22
C ALA A 45 -1.67 -13.22 0.12
N VAL A 46 -1.88 -11.90 0.18
CA VAL A 46 -1.82 -11.13 1.44
C VAL A 46 -2.95 -11.51 2.38
N LYS A 47 -4.20 -11.60 1.90
CA LYS A 47 -5.35 -12.04 2.71
C LYS A 47 -5.17 -13.45 3.27
N LEU A 48 -4.55 -14.35 2.49
CA LEU A 48 -4.23 -15.71 2.93
C LEU A 48 -3.00 -15.78 3.86
N GLY A 49 -2.23 -14.69 3.99
CA GLY A 49 -1.03 -14.61 4.81
C GLY A 49 0.20 -15.32 4.23
N SER A 50 0.21 -15.62 2.93
CA SER A 50 1.39 -16.21 2.25
C SER A 50 2.39 -15.15 1.79
N VAL A 51 1.98 -13.88 1.73
CA VAL A 51 2.81 -12.70 1.49
C VAL A 51 2.43 -11.64 2.52
N GLU A 52 3.39 -10.98 3.15
CA GLU A 52 3.11 -10.04 4.26
C GLU A 52 2.62 -8.66 3.78
N GLY A 53 2.80 -8.33 2.51
CA GLY A 53 2.31 -7.08 1.95
C GLY A 53 2.65 -6.86 0.49
N PHE A 54 1.97 -5.90 -0.11
CA PHE A 54 2.18 -5.49 -1.50
C PHE A 54 1.91 -4.00 -1.69
N ARG A 55 2.39 -3.43 -2.80
CA ARG A 55 2.13 -2.03 -3.14
C ARG A 55 1.14 -1.96 -4.30
N SER A 56 -0.08 -1.53 -3.99
CA SER A 56 -1.19 -1.41 -4.93
C SER A 56 -1.49 0.03 -5.36
N GLY A 57 -2.10 0.18 -6.53
CA GLY A 57 -2.85 1.38 -6.92
C GLY A 57 -4.37 1.15 -7.04
N GLY A 58 -4.83 -0.10 -7.04
CA GLY A 58 -6.25 -0.48 -7.03
C GLY A 58 -6.81 -0.47 -5.61
N PHE A 59 -7.74 0.45 -5.35
CA PHE A 59 -8.38 0.61 -4.04
C PHE A 59 -9.68 -0.17 -3.92
N GLU A 60 -10.43 -0.29 -5.03
CA GLU A 60 -11.75 -0.94 -5.10
C GLU A 60 -11.67 -2.43 -4.74
N GLU A 61 -10.64 -3.12 -5.23
CA GLU A 61 -10.48 -4.56 -5.05
C GLU A 61 -10.15 -4.94 -3.60
N ALA A 62 -9.57 -4.00 -2.84
CA ALA A 62 -9.25 -4.18 -1.43
C ALA A 62 -10.45 -3.84 -0.54
N GLU A 63 -11.06 -2.67 -0.73
CA GLU A 63 -12.24 -2.22 0.01
C GLU A 63 -12.92 -1.07 -0.74
N PRO A 64 -14.20 -1.21 -1.17
CA PRO A 64 -14.91 -0.17 -1.93
C PRO A 64 -14.87 1.24 -1.33
N LEU A 65 -14.88 1.42 -0.01
CA LEU A 65 -14.77 2.75 0.60
C LEU A 65 -13.44 3.45 0.29
N LEU A 66 -12.36 2.72 -0.02
CA LEU A 66 -11.08 3.32 -0.42
C LEU A 66 -11.16 4.01 -1.80
N GLU A 67 -12.13 3.65 -2.65
CA GLU A 67 -12.30 4.24 -3.98
C GLU A 67 -12.63 5.74 -3.92
N ILE A 68 -13.15 6.23 -2.79
CA ILE A 68 -13.40 7.66 -2.57
C ILE A 68 -12.15 8.51 -2.85
N TYR A 69 -10.95 7.98 -2.58
CA TYR A 69 -9.69 8.66 -2.82
C TYR A 69 -9.32 8.84 -4.29
N SER A 70 -9.97 8.08 -5.19
CA SER A 70 -9.78 8.13 -6.64
C SER A 70 -10.70 9.14 -7.33
N MET A 71 -11.60 9.81 -6.60
CA MET A 71 -12.54 10.76 -7.20
C MET A 71 -11.82 11.94 -7.87
N PRO A 72 -12.15 12.26 -9.14
CA PRO A 72 -11.56 13.39 -9.84
C PRO A 72 -11.75 14.71 -9.09
N PHE A 73 -10.68 15.49 -8.97
CA PHE A 73 -10.67 16.82 -8.35
C PHE A 73 -11.03 16.87 -6.86
N LEU A 74 -11.11 15.73 -6.16
CA LEU A 74 -11.40 15.68 -4.73
C LEU A 74 -10.35 16.44 -3.90
N PHE A 75 -9.08 16.32 -4.29
CA PHE A 75 -7.95 16.96 -3.60
C PHE A 75 -7.32 18.05 -4.46
N THR A 76 -7.11 19.21 -3.86
CA THR A 76 -6.53 20.39 -4.52
C THR A 76 -5.01 20.44 -4.42
N ASN A 77 -4.43 19.77 -3.41
CA ASN A 77 -2.99 19.64 -3.21
C ASN A 77 -2.66 18.41 -2.31
N VAL A 78 -1.37 18.11 -2.20
CA VAL A 78 -0.87 16.97 -1.40
C VAL A 78 -1.16 17.13 0.10
N GLU A 79 -1.18 18.37 0.60
CA GLU A 79 -1.49 18.65 2.01
C GLU A 79 -2.94 18.27 2.34
N GLY A 80 -3.89 18.58 1.45
CA GLY A 80 -5.29 18.18 1.57
C GLY A 80 -5.47 16.66 1.58
N ILE A 81 -4.70 15.94 0.75
CA ILE A 81 -4.67 14.46 0.78
C ILE A 81 -4.25 13.99 2.17
N HIS A 82 -3.13 14.51 2.69
CA HIS A 82 -2.62 14.12 4.00
C HIS A 82 -3.59 14.44 5.14
N ASN A 83 -4.23 15.61 5.12
CA ASN A 83 -5.17 16.01 6.18
C ASN A 83 -6.38 15.07 6.25
N ILE A 84 -6.88 14.60 5.11
CA ILE A 84 -8.00 13.66 5.07
C ILE A 84 -7.54 12.24 5.40
N THR A 85 -6.53 11.73 4.69
CA THR A 85 -6.06 10.34 4.83
C THR A 85 -5.42 10.04 6.18
N ARG A 86 -4.87 11.05 6.87
CA ARG A 86 -4.30 10.92 8.23
C ARG A 86 -5.20 11.54 9.31
N GLY A 87 -6.40 11.98 8.95
CA GLY A 87 -7.39 12.53 9.87
C GLY A 87 -8.43 11.48 10.30
N PRO A 88 -9.48 11.91 11.04
CA PRO A 88 -10.51 11.01 11.55
C PRO A 88 -11.24 10.19 10.46
N LEU A 89 -11.51 10.80 9.31
CA LEU A 89 -12.14 10.11 8.18
C LEU A 89 -11.22 9.02 7.60
N GLY A 90 -9.93 9.32 7.46
CA GLY A 90 -8.95 8.33 7.01
C GLY A 90 -8.85 7.14 7.96
N GLU A 91 -8.93 7.38 9.27
CA GLU A 91 -8.97 6.31 10.28
C GLU A 91 -10.25 5.46 10.19
N GLU A 92 -11.41 6.09 9.94
CA GLU A 92 -12.68 5.38 9.75
C GLU A 92 -12.65 4.47 8.52
N ILE A 93 -12.13 4.98 7.40
CA ILE A 93 -11.97 4.20 6.17
C ILE A 93 -10.92 3.09 6.34
N ALA A 94 -9.83 3.34 7.08
CA ALA A 94 -8.84 2.30 7.37
C ALA A 94 -9.44 1.15 8.18
N LYS A 95 -10.32 1.45 9.15
CA LYS A 95 -11.03 0.42 9.94
C LYS A 95 -11.98 -0.43 9.12
N SER A 96 -12.60 0.10 8.05
CA SER A 96 -13.45 -0.73 7.19
C SER A 96 -12.60 -1.79 6.47
N ALA A 97 -11.39 -1.42 6.03
CA ALA A 97 -10.47 -2.36 5.38
C ALA A 97 -9.99 -3.48 6.32
N GLU A 98 -9.85 -3.25 7.63
CA GLU A 98 -9.51 -4.31 8.60
C GLU A 98 -10.57 -5.41 8.69
N THR A 99 -11.83 -5.10 8.37
CA THR A 99 -12.94 -6.08 8.38
C THR A 99 -13.13 -6.81 7.04
N ALA A 100 -12.46 -6.35 5.98
CA ALA A 100 -12.63 -6.85 4.62
C ALA A 100 -11.84 -8.14 4.31
N GLY A 101 -11.02 -8.63 5.25
CA GLY A 101 -10.28 -9.89 5.13
C GLY A 101 -8.98 -9.89 5.91
#